data_AF-A0AA43QY12-F1
#
_entry.id   AF-A0AA43QY12-F1
#
_cell.length_a   1.000
_cell.length_b   1.000
_cell.length_c   1.000
_cell.angle_alpha   90.00
_cell.angle_beta   90.00
_cell.angle_gamma   90.00
#
_symmetry.space_group_name_H-M   'P 1'
#
loop_
_entity.id
_entity.type
_entity.pdbx_description
1 polymer ?
#
loop_
_entity_poly.entity_id
_entity_poly.type
_entity_poly.pdbx_seq_one_letter_code
_entity_poly.pdbx_strand_id
1 'polypeptide(L)'
;MAPSSPLLLLAGLVVYGVLLVIYRLTLHPLANFPGPKFTAATKWWEFYVDVIKGEGGGFTHEVDRMHREYGPVVRINPDEIHVSDPSWIDAIYTGPGPIRDKYPPSAHLSGVPLGVFGTISHHTHRLRRSAVKTFISKRTVRSAQASIRETVEQLCEWLGRHADSEECFDASLPYLAWSTDSVFMYLEDKSPGMLRNFEQAKDWERTIKNVAELTPIVKQIPLVMPLVLHVPSWLMGIISQDLMRVLMLHKRMSISAARAHKEHAAQTPISMTLQGILTNPVIFKDPYEFQPERWLGDARSQAHLDKFLVAFGRGTRMCVGMK
;
A
#
# COMPACT_ATOMS: atom_id res chain seq x y z
N MET A 1 55.76 6.36 15.54
CA MET A 1 54.64 5.41 15.74
C MET A 1 53.62 5.66 14.66
N ALA A 2 53.39 4.71 13.76
CA ALA A 2 52.30 4.83 12.79
C ALA A 2 50.97 4.90 13.56
N PRO A 3 50.04 5.81 13.22
CA PRO A 3 48.73 5.84 13.87
C PRO A 3 48.07 4.47 13.75
N SER A 4 47.53 3.98 14.87
CA SER A 4 46.81 2.69 14.88
C SER A 4 45.67 2.73 13.86
N SER A 5 45.36 1.59 13.23
CA SER A 5 44.30 1.50 12.20
C SER A 5 42.96 2.15 12.59
N PRO A 6 42.51 2.16 13.87
CA PRO A 6 41.29 2.86 14.27
C PRO A 6 41.38 4.39 14.17
N LEU A 7 42.55 4.97 14.45
CA LEU A 7 42.76 6.42 14.38
C LEU A 7 42.74 6.93 12.94
N LEU A 8 43.34 6.17 12.01
CA LEU A 8 43.27 6.48 10.58
C LEU A 8 41.83 6.38 10.05
N LEU A 9 41.08 5.35 10.48
CA LEU A 9 39.66 5.22 10.14
C LEU A 9 38.84 6.39 10.67
N LEU A 10 39.03 6.76 11.93
CA LEU A 10 38.32 7.90 12.53
C LEU A 10 38.65 9.21 11.80
N ALA A 11 39.93 9.47 11.53
CA ALA A 11 40.36 10.65 10.78
C ALA A 11 39.73 10.67 9.37
N GLY A 12 39.72 9.53 8.68
CA GLY A 12 39.06 9.38 7.37
C GLY A 12 37.56 9.66 7.42
N LEU A 13 36.85 9.17 8.45
CA LEU A 13 35.42 9.43 8.65
C LEU A 13 35.13 10.91 8.93
N VAL A 14 35.97 11.58 9.71
CA VAL A 14 35.84 13.02 9.98
C VAL A 14 36.05 13.83 8.70
N VAL A 15 37.12 13.55 7.95
CA VAL A 15 37.40 14.22 6.67
C VAL A 15 36.26 14.02 5.69
N TYR A 16 35.79 12.77 5.53
CA TYR A 16 34.64 12.46 4.70
C TYR A 16 33.38 13.24 5.14
N GLY A 17 33.08 13.27 6.44
CA GLY A 17 31.94 14.01 6.99
C GLY A 17 31.99 15.50 6.68
N VAL A 18 33.16 16.14 6.84
CA VAL A 18 33.36 17.56 6.52
C VAL A 18 33.18 17.81 5.02
N LEU A 19 33.84 17.03 4.17
CA LEU A 19 33.71 17.16 2.71
C LEU A 19 32.26 16.95 2.24
N LEU A 20 31.54 16.01 2.85
CA LEU A 20 30.14 15.73 2.56
C LEU A 20 29.24 16.91 2.95
N VAL A 21 29.47 17.55 4.10
CA VAL A 21 28.73 18.75 4.51
C VAL A 21 29.00 19.90 3.55
N ILE A 22 30.26 20.14 3.17
CA ILE A 22 30.62 21.18 2.20
C ILE A 22 29.87 20.93 0.88
N TYR A 23 29.98 19.73 0.32
CA TYR A 23 29.27 19.34 -0.90
C TYR A 23 27.76 19.58 -0.78
N ARG A 24 27.13 19.12 0.31
CA ARG A 24 25.68 19.27 0.53
C ARG A 24 25.20 20.70 0.58
N LEU A 25 26.03 21.61 1.12
CA LEU A 25 25.70 23.02 1.28
C LEU A 25 26.02 23.89 0.07
N THR A 26 26.96 23.47 -0.80
CA THR A 26 27.45 24.32 -1.90
C THR A 26 27.27 23.72 -3.29
N LEU A 27 27.55 22.43 -3.48
CA LEU A 27 27.60 21.80 -4.80
C LEU A 27 26.39 20.89 -5.08
N HIS A 28 25.62 20.53 -4.06
CA HIS A 28 24.44 19.67 -4.21
C HIS A 28 23.39 20.32 -5.12
N PRO A 29 22.66 19.55 -5.96
CA PRO A 29 21.61 20.10 -6.83
C PRO A 29 20.54 20.90 -6.08
N LEU A 30 20.32 20.58 -4.80
CA LEU A 30 19.37 21.28 -3.93
C LEU A 30 19.98 22.45 -3.12
N ALA A 31 21.24 22.84 -3.36
CA ALA A 31 21.93 23.86 -2.54
C ALA A 31 21.28 25.25 -2.61
N ASN A 32 20.60 25.56 -3.72
CA ASN A 32 19.95 26.85 -3.94
C ASN A 32 18.56 26.97 -3.30
N PHE A 33 17.99 25.87 -2.79
CA PHE A 33 16.71 25.93 -2.10
C PHE A 33 16.88 26.51 -0.69
N PRO A 34 15.98 27.40 -0.24
CA PRO A 34 16.07 28.00 1.08
C PRO A 34 15.79 26.96 2.17
N GLY A 35 16.26 27.22 3.38
CA GLY A 35 16.09 26.33 4.54
C GLY A 35 17.25 26.41 5.53
N PRO A 36 17.08 25.86 6.74
CA PRO A 36 18.14 25.88 7.75
C PRO A 36 19.36 25.08 7.29
N LYS A 37 20.56 25.68 7.39
CA LYS A 37 21.80 25.04 6.89
C LYS A 37 22.09 23.69 7.53
N PHE A 38 21.76 23.49 8.80
CA PHE A 38 21.97 22.21 9.47
C PHE A 38 21.09 21.09 8.88
N THR A 39 19.86 21.39 8.45
CA THR A 39 19.00 20.39 7.78
C THR A 39 19.53 20.02 6.40
N ALA A 40 20.03 21.00 5.65
CA ALA A 40 20.70 20.74 4.38
C ALA A 40 21.99 19.91 4.54
N ALA A 41 22.65 19.98 5.70
CA ALA A 41 23.88 19.26 5.99
C ALA A 41 23.65 17.80 6.42
N THR A 42 22.58 17.50 7.17
CA THR A 42 22.38 16.18 7.77
C THR A 42 20.91 15.76 7.90
N LYS A 43 20.64 14.46 7.75
CA LYS A 43 19.32 13.85 8.03
C LYS A 43 19.04 13.71 9.53
N TRP A 44 20.08 13.75 10.36
CA TRP A 44 19.98 13.53 11.81
C TRP A 44 19.16 14.60 12.54
N TRP A 45 18.87 15.74 11.91
CA TRP A 45 17.97 16.72 12.51
C TRP A 45 16.55 16.17 12.70
N GLU A 46 16.02 15.48 11.69
CA GLU A 46 14.70 14.85 11.79
C GLU A 46 14.69 13.82 12.92
N PHE A 47 15.71 12.97 13.00
CA PHE A 47 15.88 12.02 14.11
C PHE A 47 15.94 12.73 15.46
N TYR A 48 16.70 13.81 15.58
CA TYR A 48 16.77 14.58 16.82
C TYR A 48 15.40 15.12 17.23
N VAL A 49 14.63 15.68 16.29
CA VAL A 49 13.31 16.24 16.59
C VAL A 49 12.31 15.14 16.97
N ASP A 50 12.26 14.06 16.19
CA ASP A 50 11.25 13.01 16.36
C ASP A 50 11.58 12.01 17.48
N VAL A 51 12.85 11.79 17.80
CA VAL A 51 13.28 10.73 18.75
C VAL A 51 13.89 11.28 20.03
N ILE A 52 14.62 12.40 19.98
CA ILE A 52 15.35 12.93 21.15
C ILE A 52 14.61 14.08 21.82
N LYS A 53 14.13 15.05 21.04
CA LYS A 53 13.62 16.33 21.54
C LYS A 53 12.15 16.27 21.94
N GLY A 54 11.34 15.47 21.26
CA GLY A 54 9.88 15.44 21.43
C GLY A 54 9.31 14.08 21.80
N GLU A 55 7.99 14.02 21.93
CA GLU A 55 7.21 12.81 22.24
C GLU A 55 6.93 11.95 20.98
N GLY A 56 7.57 12.23 19.84
CA GLY A 56 7.33 11.59 18.54
C GLY A 56 6.51 12.45 17.56
N GLY A 57 6.86 12.43 16.27
CA GLY A 57 6.10 13.10 15.20
C GLY A 57 6.19 14.63 15.19
N GLY A 58 7.17 15.21 15.88
CA GLY A 58 7.38 16.66 15.97
C GLY A 58 7.93 17.29 14.68
N PHE A 59 8.51 16.49 13.78
CA PHE A 59 9.17 17.01 12.58
C PHE A 59 8.20 17.73 11.63
N THR A 60 6.93 17.32 11.54
CA THR A 60 5.92 18.04 10.76
C THR A 60 5.75 19.48 11.24
N HIS A 61 5.67 19.70 12.55
CA HIS A 61 5.57 21.05 13.12
C HIS A 61 6.83 21.88 12.88
N GLU A 62 7.98 21.21 12.86
CA GLU A 62 9.26 21.84 12.54
C GLU A 62 9.33 22.23 11.05
N VAL A 63 8.78 21.42 10.14
CA VAL A 63 8.61 21.75 8.72
C VAL A 63 7.68 22.95 8.56
N ASP A 64 6.58 23.03 9.31
CA ASP A 64 5.69 24.20 9.30
C ASP A 64 6.42 25.47 9.78
N ARG A 65 7.25 25.35 10.82
CA ARG A 65 8.10 26.45 11.30
C ARG A 65 9.06 26.90 10.20
N MET A 66 9.69 25.96 9.49
CA MET A 66 10.56 26.26 8.37
C MET A 66 9.83 26.96 7.23
N HIS A 67 8.60 26.57 6.90
CA HIS A 67 7.81 27.27 5.89
C HIS A 67 7.48 28.71 6.28
N ARG A 68 7.19 28.97 7.55
CA ARG A 68 6.97 30.34 8.06
C ARG A 68 8.21 31.23 7.95
N GLU A 69 9.40 30.66 8.08
CA GLU A 69 10.67 31.41 8.10
C GLU A 69 11.33 31.52 6.70
N TYR A 70 11.30 30.45 5.91
CA TYR A 70 12.05 30.32 4.66
C TYR A 70 11.18 30.39 3.40
N GLY A 71 9.85 30.36 3.55
CA GLY A 71 8.89 30.49 2.45
C GLY A 71 8.26 29.18 1.98
N PRO A 72 7.59 29.17 0.82
CA PRO A 72 6.71 28.08 0.39
C PRO A 72 7.44 26.82 -0.08
N VAL A 73 8.73 26.89 -0.41
CA VAL A 73 9.53 25.74 -0.84
C VAL A 73 10.79 25.72 0.01
N VAL A 74 10.97 24.68 0.82
CA VAL A 74 12.07 24.61 1.80
C VAL A 74 12.80 23.28 1.72
N ARG A 75 14.13 23.32 1.77
CA ARG A 75 14.96 22.13 1.90
C ARG A 75 14.97 21.65 3.35
N ILE A 76 14.32 20.52 3.60
CA ILE A 76 14.09 19.97 4.95
C ILE A 76 15.11 18.90 5.36
N ASN A 77 15.85 18.35 4.39
CA ASN A 77 17.00 17.48 4.64
C ASN A 77 17.97 17.55 3.42
N PRO A 78 19.11 16.82 3.41
CA PRO A 78 20.05 16.90 2.30
C PRO A 78 19.47 16.54 0.93
N ASP A 79 18.49 15.62 0.89
CA ASP A 79 17.99 15.00 -0.35
C ASP A 79 16.52 15.35 -0.65
N GLU A 80 15.90 16.24 0.14
CA GLU A 80 14.45 16.48 0.09
C GLU A 80 14.11 17.98 0.24
N ILE A 81 13.18 18.42 -0.60
CA ILE A 81 12.48 19.69 -0.47
C ILE A 81 11.03 19.42 -0.10
N HIS A 82 10.49 20.24 0.79
CA HIS A 82 9.08 20.26 1.13
C HIS A 82 8.43 21.50 0.51
N VAL A 83 7.22 21.33 0.02
CA VAL A 83 6.48 22.36 -0.72
C VAL A 83 5.13 22.58 -0.04
N SER A 84 4.85 23.83 0.31
CA SER A 84 3.60 24.31 0.89
C SER A 84 2.99 25.37 -0.04
N ASP A 85 2.78 24.98 -1.30
CA ASP A 85 2.21 25.81 -2.36
C ASP A 85 1.30 24.97 -3.26
N PRO A 86 -0.01 25.26 -3.32
CA PRO A 86 -0.97 24.52 -4.15
C PRO A 86 -0.64 24.51 -5.64
N SER A 87 0.08 25.51 -6.15
CA SER A 87 0.47 25.59 -7.58
C SER A 87 1.38 24.43 -8.01
N TRP A 88 1.99 23.72 -7.06
CA TRP A 88 2.82 22.55 -7.30
C TRP A 88 2.05 21.23 -7.39
N ILE A 89 0.73 21.21 -7.21
CA ILE A 89 -0.06 19.96 -7.25
C ILE A 89 0.20 19.17 -8.54
N ASP A 90 0.14 19.80 -9.71
CA ASP A 90 0.36 19.09 -10.97
C ASP A 90 1.82 18.68 -11.17
N ALA A 91 2.74 19.43 -10.57
CA ALA A 91 4.16 19.12 -10.57
C ALA A 91 4.49 17.94 -9.63
N ILE A 92 3.79 17.77 -8.51
CA ILE A 92 4.01 16.70 -7.52
C ILE A 92 3.18 15.46 -7.86
N TYR A 93 1.87 15.65 -8.01
CA TYR A 93 0.87 14.64 -8.34
C TYR A 93 0.65 14.57 -9.84
N THR A 94 1.69 14.15 -10.55
CA THR A 94 1.68 14.13 -12.01
C THR A 94 0.62 13.16 -12.56
N GLY A 95 -0.02 13.56 -13.66
CA GLY A 95 -0.85 12.70 -14.48
C GLY A 95 -0.07 11.55 -15.14
N PRO A 96 -0.66 10.82 -16.10
CA PRO A 96 -0.09 9.60 -16.67
C PRO A 96 1.23 9.76 -17.45
N GLY A 97 1.76 10.99 -17.60
CA GLY A 97 2.98 11.29 -18.36
C GLY A 97 4.26 11.02 -17.58
N PRO A 98 4.63 11.83 -16.58
CA PRO A 98 5.91 11.68 -15.87
C PRO A 98 6.02 10.35 -15.11
N ILE A 99 7.08 9.60 -15.38
CA ILE A 99 7.43 8.38 -14.64
C ILE A 99 8.30 8.78 -13.46
N ARG A 100 7.88 8.40 -12.24
CA ARG A 100 8.61 8.67 -11.00
C ARG A 100 8.54 7.48 -10.07
N ASP A 101 9.67 7.10 -9.52
CA ASP A 101 9.75 6.08 -8.49
C ASP A 101 9.51 6.68 -7.11
N LYS A 102 8.97 5.87 -6.20
CA LYS A 102 8.73 6.29 -4.81
C LYS A 102 10.07 6.46 -4.09
N TYR A 103 10.15 7.44 -3.19
CA TYR A 103 11.32 7.61 -2.32
C TYR A 103 11.57 6.32 -1.49
N PRO A 104 12.73 5.64 -1.64
CA PRO A 104 12.94 4.31 -1.05
C PRO A 104 12.77 4.24 0.48
N PRO A 105 13.29 5.20 1.29
CA PRO A 105 13.07 5.18 2.73
C PRO A 105 11.59 5.20 3.12
N SER A 106 10.77 6.01 2.43
CA SER A 106 9.30 6.03 2.64
C SER A 106 8.63 4.73 2.20
N ALA A 107 9.10 4.12 1.11
CA ALA A 107 8.56 2.85 0.62
C ALA A 107 8.85 1.69 1.59
N HIS A 108 10.08 1.62 2.10
CA HIS A 108 10.55 0.55 2.98
C HIS A 108 9.94 0.58 4.38
N LEU A 109 9.57 1.76 4.88
CA LEU A 109 8.93 1.94 6.19
C LEU A 109 7.68 1.05 6.37
N SER A 110 6.97 0.79 5.28
CA SER A 110 5.73 0.01 5.32
C SER A 110 5.89 -1.46 5.69
N GLY A 111 7.11 -2.02 5.64
CA GLY A 111 7.32 -3.46 5.85
C GLY A 111 6.71 -4.36 4.77
N VAL A 112 6.05 -3.80 3.76
CA VAL A 112 5.38 -4.52 2.68
C VAL A 112 5.96 -4.18 1.30
N PRO A 113 7.26 -4.44 1.05
CA PRO A 113 7.93 -4.09 -0.21
C PRO A 113 7.31 -4.78 -1.44
N LEU A 114 6.58 -5.88 -1.22
CA LEU A 114 5.88 -6.63 -2.27
C LEU A 114 4.42 -6.19 -2.48
N GLY A 115 3.89 -5.32 -1.61
CA GLY A 115 2.53 -4.76 -1.72
C GLY A 115 2.47 -3.49 -2.56
N VAL A 116 1.27 -3.00 -2.86
CA VAL A 116 1.06 -1.77 -3.65
C VAL A 116 1.75 -0.57 -2.97
N PHE A 117 1.60 -0.41 -1.65
CA PHE A 117 2.13 0.74 -0.93
C PHE A 117 3.67 0.82 -0.90
N GLY A 118 4.35 -0.31 -0.71
CA GLY A 118 5.80 -0.39 -0.57
C GLY A 118 6.56 -0.55 -1.90
N THR A 119 5.87 -0.60 -3.04
CA THR A 119 6.52 -0.75 -4.35
C THR A 119 7.19 0.55 -4.78
N ILE A 120 8.51 0.52 -5.00
CA ILE A 120 9.28 1.69 -5.46
C ILE A 120 9.05 1.98 -6.95
N SER A 121 9.25 0.98 -7.80
CA SER A 121 9.19 1.16 -9.26
C SER A 121 7.78 1.52 -9.73
N HIS A 122 7.66 2.60 -10.49
CA HIS A 122 6.40 3.02 -11.11
C HIS A 122 5.73 1.92 -11.95
N HIS A 123 6.51 1.18 -12.75
CA HIS A 123 5.98 0.15 -13.65
C HIS A 123 5.42 -1.04 -12.86
N THR A 124 6.18 -1.54 -11.88
CA THR A 124 5.74 -2.62 -10.99
C THR A 124 4.53 -2.21 -10.17
N HIS A 125 4.52 -0.97 -9.65
CA HIS A 125 3.39 -0.42 -8.92
C HIS A 125 2.13 -0.36 -9.81
N ARG A 126 2.26 0.08 -11.07
CA ARG A 126 1.16 0.12 -12.03
C ARG A 126 0.55 -1.27 -12.26
N LEU A 127 1.39 -2.29 -12.44
CA LEU A 127 0.95 -3.69 -12.60
C LEU A 127 0.21 -4.19 -11.35
N ARG A 128 0.82 -4.04 -10.16
CA ARG A 128 0.21 -4.46 -8.89
C ARG A 128 -1.12 -3.73 -8.61
N ARG A 129 -1.16 -2.40 -8.80
CA ARG A 129 -2.38 -1.60 -8.65
C ARG A 129 -3.47 -2.03 -9.62
N SER A 130 -3.11 -2.38 -10.85
CA SER A 130 -4.08 -2.83 -11.86
C SER A 130 -4.79 -4.14 -11.48
N ALA A 131 -4.11 -5.03 -10.74
CA ALA A 131 -4.69 -6.27 -10.24
C ALA A 131 -5.63 -6.03 -9.04
N VAL A 132 -5.35 -5.03 -8.20
CA VAL A 132 -6.13 -4.75 -6.99
C VAL A 132 -7.34 -3.83 -7.26
N LYS A 133 -7.30 -3.00 -8.30
CA LYS A 133 -8.34 -1.96 -8.53
C LYS A 133 -9.77 -2.50 -8.64
N THR A 134 -9.96 -3.74 -9.10
CA THR A 134 -11.27 -4.37 -9.25
C THR A 134 -11.92 -4.67 -7.91
N PHE A 135 -11.12 -4.95 -6.88
CA PHE A 135 -11.62 -5.21 -5.51
C PHE A 135 -12.18 -3.96 -4.85
N ILE A 136 -11.89 -2.75 -5.34
CA ILE A 136 -12.38 -1.49 -4.79
C ILE A 136 -13.25 -0.72 -5.78
N SER A 137 -13.78 -1.40 -6.79
CA SER A 137 -14.69 -0.78 -7.77
C SER A 137 -16.04 -0.45 -7.13
N LYS A 138 -16.74 0.58 -7.64
CA LYS A 138 -18.11 0.92 -7.18
C LYS A 138 -19.05 -0.30 -7.18
N ARG A 139 -18.91 -1.19 -8.18
CA ARG A 139 -19.72 -2.41 -8.28
C ARG A 139 -19.42 -3.38 -7.13
N THR A 140 -18.14 -3.65 -6.87
CA THR A 140 -17.69 -4.57 -5.82
C THR A 140 -18.03 -4.05 -4.43
N VAL A 141 -17.82 -2.75 -4.19
CA VAL A 141 -18.19 -2.11 -2.92
C VAL A 141 -19.70 -2.19 -2.70
N ARG A 142 -20.51 -1.91 -3.73
CA ARG A 142 -21.97 -2.06 -3.65
C ARG A 142 -22.42 -3.49 -3.37
N SER A 143 -21.75 -4.51 -3.93
CA SER A 143 -22.10 -5.91 -3.61
C SER A 143 -21.83 -6.29 -2.17
N ALA A 144 -20.88 -5.63 -1.49
CA ALA A 144 -20.59 -5.86 -0.07
C ALA A 144 -21.41 -4.98 0.89
N GLN A 145 -22.37 -4.20 0.38
CA GLN A 145 -23.13 -3.24 1.18
C GLN A 145 -23.86 -3.90 2.36
N ALA A 146 -24.42 -5.09 2.17
CA ALA A 146 -25.14 -5.81 3.23
C ALA A 146 -24.20 -6.14 4.39
N SER A 147 -23.03 -6.69 4.09
CA SER A 147 -22.03 -7.04 5.09
C SER A 147 -21.50 -5.79 5.81
N ILE A 148 -21.14 -4.72 5.08
CA ILE A 148 -20.73 -3.43 5.70
C ILE A 148 -21.84 -2.85 6.58
N ARG A 149 -23.11 -3.00 6.20
CA ARG A 149 -24.24 -2.54 7.01
C ARG A 149 -24.31 -3.30 8.35
N GLU A 150 -24.06 -4.60 8.36
CA GLU A 150 -24.07 -5.40 9.59
C GLU A 150 -23.06 -4.91 10.63
N THR A 151 -21.86 -4.48 10.22
CA THR A 151 -20.88 -3.91 11.17
C THR A 151 -21.25 -2.52 11.63
N VAL A 152 -21.90 -1.71 10.79
CA VAL A 152 -22.44 -0.41 11.18
C VAL A 152 -23.57 -0.58 12.20
N GLU A 153 -24.50 -1.52 11.97
CA GLU A 153 -25.58 -1.82 12.90
C GLU A 153 -25.04 -2.25 14.27
N GLN A 154 -24.02 -3.11 14.31
CA GLN A 154 -23.35 -3.49 15.56
C GLN A 154 -22.72 -2.29 16.30
N LEU A 155 -22.11 -1.34 15.58
CA LEU A 155 -21.59 -0.11 16.18
C LEU A 155 -22.74 0.76 16.73
N CYS A 156 -23.82 0.93 15.97
CA CYS A 156 -24.99 1.69 16.40
C CYS A 156 -25.67 1.07 17.62
N GLU A 157 -25.79 -0.26 17.68
CA GLU A 157 -26.31 -0.97 18.85
C GLU A 157 -25.42 -0.77 20.08
N TRP A 158 -24.11 -0.79 19.90
CA TRP A 158 -23.18 -0.52 21.00
C TRP A 158 -23.31 0.93 21.49
N LEU A 159 -23.32 1.91 20.58
CA LEU A 159 -23.52 3.32 20.92
C LEU A 159 -24.87 3.56 21.60
N GLY A 160 -25.94 2.94 21.09
CA GLY A 160 -27.28 3.05 21.65
C GLY A 160 -27.37 2.55 23.09
N ARG A 161 -26.66 1.46 23.43
CA ARG A 161 -26.58 0.96 24.82
C ARG A 161 -25.89 1.92 25.79
N HIS A 162 -25.07 2.83 25.29
CA HIS A 162 -24.34 3.81 26.11
C HIS A 162 -24.89 5.23 25.93
N ALA A 163 -25.92 5.42 25.11
CA ALA A 163 -26.45 6.75 24.78
C ALA A 163 -27.09 7.45 25.99
N ASP A 164 -27.71 6.67 26.89
CA ASP A 164 -28.34 7.18 28.11
C ASP A 164 -27.40 7.16 29.33
N SER A 165 -26.15 6.71 29.13
CA SER A 165 -25.14 6.71 30.20
C SER A 165 -24.55 8.10 30.38
N GLU A 166 -24.35 8.53 31.63
CA GLU A 166 -23.57 9.74 31.93
C GLU A 166 -22.05 9.48 31.87
N GLU A 167 -21.63 8.25 31.62
CA GLU A 167 -20.22 7.87 31.52
C GLU A 167 -19.58 8.36 30.21
N CYS A 168 -18.51 9.14 30.32
CA CYS A 168 -17.68 9.51 29.19
C CYS A 168 -16.81 8.33 28.77
N PHE A 169 -16.82 7.96 27.49
CA PHE A 169 -15.98 6.90 26.94
C PHE A 169 -15.08 7.41 25.81
N ASP A 170 -13.94 6.73 25.61
CA ASP A 170 -13.08 6.97 24.47
C ASP A 170 -13.70 6.34 23.21
N ALA A 171 -14.21 7.18 22.31
CA ALA A 171 -14.81 6.74 21.06
C ALA A 171 -13.79 6.14 20.08
N SER A 172 -12.49 6.39 20.24
CA SER A 172 -11.47 5.87 19.33
C SER A 172 -11.47 4.34 19.24
N LEU A 173 -11.71 3.67 20.37
CA LEU A 173 -11.74 2.22 20.46
C LEU A 173 -12.90 1.55 19.69
N PRO A 174 -14.18 1.95 19.85
CA PRO A 174 -15.29 1.43 19.03
C PRO A 174 -15.15 1.75 17.54
N TYR A 175 -14.60 2.92 17.17
CA TYR A 175 -14.31 3.20 15.76
C TYR A 175 -13.16 2.35 15.21
N LEU A 176 -12.12 2.07 16.01
CA LEU A 176 -11.05 1.17 15.62
C LEU A 176 -11.58 -0.25 15.39
N ALA A 177 -12.39 -0.75 16.34
CA ALA A 177 -13.01 -2.06 16.24
C ALA A 177 -13.90 -2.17 14.99
N TRP A 178 -14.78 -1.19 14.78
CA TRP A 178 -15.67 -1.13 13.61
C TRP A 178 -14.90 -1.09 12.29
N SER A 179 -13.92 -0.21 12.17
CA SER A 179 -13.13 -0.08 10.94
C SER A 179 -12.34 -1.34 10.64
N THR A 180 -11.75 -1.97 11.65
CA THR A 180 -11.02 -3.24 11.50
C THR A 180 -11.95 -4.37 11.06
N ASP A 181 -13.05 -4.58 11.78
CA ASP A 181 -14.01 -5.63 11.46
C ASP A 181 -14.61 -5.44 10.05
N SER A 182 -14.94 -4.19 9.67
CA SER A 182 -15.49 -3.86 8.35
C SER A 182 -14.50 -4.15 7.21
N VAL A 183 -13.22 -3.80 7.39
CA VAL A 183 -12.18 -4.05 6.38
C VAL A 183 -11.90 -5.54 6.24
N PHE A 184 -11.76 -6.26 7.34
CA PHE A 184 -11.48 -7.71 7.31
C PHE A 184 -12.65 -8.49 6.73
N MET A 185 -13.89 -8.15 7.08
CA MET A 185 -15.05 -8.78 6.47
C MET A 185 -15.18 -8.42 4.99
N TYR A 186 -14.86 -7.20 4.57
CA TYR A 186 -14.85 -6.84 3.14
C TYR A 186 -13.80 -7.61 2.33
N LEU A 187 -12.59 -7.79 2.89
CA LEU A 187 -11.45 -8.35 2.15
C LEU A 187 -11.31 -9.88 2.28
N GLU A 188 -11.68 -10.45 3.41
CA GLU A 188 -11.49 -11.88 3.72
C GLU A 188 -12.79 -12.64 4.03
N ASP A 189 -13.95 -11.97 3.98
CA ASP A 189 -15.26 -12.53 4.41
C ASP A 189 -15.21 -13.08 5.85
N LYS A 190 -14.31 -12.52 6.67
CA LYS A 190 -14.06 -12.91 8.06
C LYS A 190 -13.87 -11.67 8.89
N SER A 191 -14.58 -11.56 10.00
CA SER A 191 -14.38 -10.49 10.97
C SER A 191 -13.64 -11.04 12.20
N PRO A 192 -12.62 -10.35 12.73
CA PRO A 192 -12.06 -10.64 14.05
C PRO A 192 -13.09 -10.51 15.18
N GLY A 193 -14.17 -9.74 14.96
CA GLY A 193 -15.25 -9.56 15.92
C GLY A 193 -14.86 -8.61 17.06
N MET A 194 -14.00 -7.63 16.79
CA MET A 194 -13.56 -6.64 17.77
C MET A 194 -14.71 -5.81 18.33
N LEU A 195 -15.79 -5.57 17.56
CA LEU A 195 -16.99 -4.89 18.06
C LEU A 195 -17.77 -5.71 19.10
N ARG A 196 -17.60 -7.04 19.08
CA ARG A 196 -18.22 -7.95 20.06
C ARG A 196 -17.34 -8.17 21.28
N ASN A 197 -16.02 -8.00 21.13
CA ASN A 197 -15.04 -8.17 22.19
C ASN A 197 -13.98 -7.06 22.16
N PHE A 198 -14.19 -6.05 22.99
CA PHE A 198 -13.30 -4.89 23.10
C PHE A 198 -11.92 -5.20 23.67
N GLU A 199 -11.69 -6.32 24.34
CA GLU A 199 -10.34 -6.68 24.77
C GLU A 199 -9.41 -6.93 23.58
N GLN A 200 -9.93 -7.54 22.50
CA GLN A 200 -9.18 -7.67 21.25
C GLN A 200 -8.95 -6.31 20.59
N ALA A 201 -9.93 -5.41 20.66
CA ALA A 201 -9.78 -4.04 20.15
C ALA A 201 -8.69 -3.28 20.91
N LYS A 202 -8.62 -3.40 22.24
CA LYS A 202 -7.59 -2.75 23.08
C LYS A 202 -6.19 -3.27 22.76
N ASP A 203 -6.06 -4.58 22.61
CA ASP A 203 -4.80 -5.21 22.19
C ASP A 203 -4.35 -4.72 20.81
N TRP A 204 -5.30 -4.58 19.88
CA TRP A 204 -5.04 -4.06 18.54
C TRP A 204 -4.70 -2.57 18.54
N GLU A 205 -5.39 -1.78 19.35
CA GLU A 205 -5.11 -0.36 19.54
C GLU A 205 -3.68 -0.15 20.09
N ARG A 206 -3.31 -0.87 21.15
CA ARG A 206 -1.95 -0.86 21.70
C ARG A 206 -0.93 -1.25 20.64
N THR A 207 -1.27 -2.24 19.81
CA THR A 207 -0.40 -2.66 18.70
C THR A 207 -0.17 -1.53 17.70
N ILE A 208 -1.24 -0.83 17.28
CA ILE A 208 -1.13 0.29 16.34
C ILE A 208 -0.35 1.45 16.95
N LYS A 209 -0.62 1.81 18.21
CA LYS A 209 0.11 2.86 18.94
C LYS A 209 1.61 2.56 19.01
N ASN A 210 1.97 1.34 19.42
CA ASN A 210 3.38 0.93 19.52
C ASN A 210 4.10 0.89 18.16
N VAL A 211 3.40 0.51 17.08
CA VAL A 211 3.95 0.58 15.72
C VAL A 211 4.16 2.04 15.28
N ALA A 212 3.24 2.94 15.62
CA ALA A 212 3.36 4.37 15.33
C ALA A 212 4.52 5.00 16.11
N GLU A 213 4.72 4.65 17.37
CA GLU A 213 5.84 5.13 18.20
C GLU A 213 7.21 4.66 17.69
N LEU A 214 7.29 3.44 17.15
CA LEU A 214 8.53 2.91 16.57
C LEU A 214 8.82 3.43 15.16
N THR A 215 7.82 3.98 14.47
CA THR A 215 7.93 4.43 13.07
C THR A 215 9.07 5.43 12.83
N PRO A 216 9.26 6.48 13.66
CA PRO A 216 10.39 7.40 13.49
C PRO A 216 11.76 6.71 13.58
N ILE A 217 11.93 5.76 14.51
CA ILE A 217 13.18 5.00 14.66
C ILE A 217 13.42 4.12 13.43
N VAL A 218 12.40 3.39 13.01
CA VAL A 218 12.44 2.49 11.85
C VAL A 218 12.77 3.26 10.56
N LYS A 219 12.20 4.46 10.38
CA LYS A 219 12.45 5.32 9.22
C LYS A 219 13.92 5.72 9.10
N GLN A 220 14.59 5.97 10.23
CA GLN A 220 15.96 6.48 10.26
C GLN A 220 17.02 5.37 10.17
N ILE A 221 16.65 4.11 10.47
CA ILE A 221 17.56 2.97 10.46
C ILE A 221 17.07 1.92 9.44
N PRO A 222 17.55 1.95 8.18
CA PRO A 222 17.08 1.08 7.10
C PRO A 222 17.17 -0.41 7.37
N LEU A 223 18.02 -0.82 8.32
CA LEU A 223 18.24 -2.22 8.67
C LEU A 223 17.13 -2.79 9.57
N VAL A 224 16.33 -1.96 10.25
CA VAL A 224 15.35 -2.42 11.24
C VAL A 224 14.27 -3.31 10.61
N MET A 225 13.58 -2.85 9.55
CA MET A 225 12.51 -3.67 8.94
C MET A 225 13.01 -4.98 8.33
N PRO A 226 14.12 -5.01 7.56
CA PRO A 226 14.68 -6.28 7.09
C PRO A 226 15.01 -7.25 8.23
N LEU A 227 15.60 -6.78 9.34
CA LEU A 227 15.87 -7.63 10.49
C LEU A 227 14.58 -8.16 11.10
N VAL A 228 13.62 -7.28 11.41
CA VAL A 228 12.32 -7.61 12.02
C VAL A 228 11.58 -8.69 11.24
N LEU A 229 11.56 -8.61 9.91
CA LEU A 229 10.87 -9.58 9.05
C LEU A 229 11.56 -10.96 8.99
N HIS A 230 12.85 -11.06 9.34
CA HIS A 230 13.59 -12.32 9.38
C HIS A 230 13.70 -12.93 10.78
N VAL A 231 13.33 -12.19 11.84
CA VAL A 231 13.31 -12.72 13.20
C VAL A 231 12.19 -13.76 13.34
N PRO A 232 12.46 -14.96 13.91
CA PRO A 232 11.43 -15.94 14.21
C PRO A 232 10.33 -15.38 15.11
N SER A 233 9.06 -15.71 14.82
CA SER A 233 7.91 -15.15 15.53
C SER A 233 7.90 -15.42 17.04
N TRP A 234 8.47 -16.54 17.49
CA TRP A 234 8.59 -16.86 18.91
C TRP A 234 9.51 -15.88 19.65
N LEU A 235 10.62 -15.47 19.01
CA LEU A 235 11.57 -14.52 19.59
C LEU A 235 10.97 -13.12 19.61
N MET A 236 10.20 -12.76 18.56
CA MET A 236 9.42 -11.53 18.57
C MET A 236 8.38 -11.49 19.69
N GLY A 237 7.73 -12.62 20.02
CA GLY A 237 6.80 -12.69 21.15
C GLY A 237 7.46 -12.39 22.51
N ILE A 238 8.77 -12.69 22.66
CA ILE A 238 9.53 -12.35 23.86
C ILE A 238 9.86 -10.85 23.88
N ILE A 239 10.17 -10.26 22.73
CA ILE A 239 10.55 -8.84 22.60
C ILE A 239 9.34 -7.91 22.72
N SER A 240 8.29 -8.18 21.95
CA SER A 240 7.05 -7.40 21.92
C SER A 240 5.90 -8.24 21.37
N GLN A 241 4.92 -8.50 22.23
CA GLN A 241 3.67 -9.16 21.84
C GLN A 241 2.93 -8.41 20.73
N ASP A 242 3.06 -7.08 20.70
CA ASP A 242 2.41 -6.22 19.71
C ASP A 242 3.05 -6.37 18.32
N LEU A 243 4.39 -6.34 18.23
CA LEU A 243 5.10 -6.60 16.98
C LEU A 243 4.87 -8.03 16.47
N MET A 244 4.76 -9.00 17.38
CA MET A 244 4.40 -10.37 17.04
C MET A 244 3.02 -10.45 16.36
N ARG A 245 2.00 -9.70 16.81
CA ARG A 245 0.68 -9.67 16.15
C ARG A 245 0.78 -9.19 14.69
N VAL A 246 1.57 -8.15 14.43
CA VAL A 246 1.81 -7.64 13.06
C VAL A 246 2.55 -8.65 12.20
N LEU A 247 3.59 -9.29 12.74
CA LEU A 247 4.35 -10.31 12.01
C LEU A 247 3.47 -11.53 11.68
N MET A 248 2.60 -11.94 12.61
CA MET A 248 1.65 -13.02 12.39
C MET A 248 0.63 -12.69 11.31
N LEU A 249 0.17 -11.44 11.23
CA LEU A 249 -0.68 -10.97 10.13
C LEU A 249 0.03 -11.12 8.77
N HIS A 250 1.28 -10.67 8.64
CA HIS A 250 2.07 -10.82 7.41
C HIS A 250 2.24 -12.29 7.01
N LYS A 251 2.50 -13.17 7.99
CA LYS A 251 2.63 -14.60 7.76
C LYS A 251 1.32 -15.23 7.29
N ARG A 252 0.19 -14.86 7.90
CA ARG A 252 -1.15 -15.32 7.48
C ARG A 252 -1.47 -14.90 6.05
N MET A 253 -1.22 -13.63 5.69
CA MET A 253 -1.41 -13.13 4.33
C MET A 253 -0.58 -13.91 3.32
N SER A 254 0.69 -14.19 3.65
CA SER A 254 1.61 -14.95 2.78
C SER A 254 1.13 -16.39 2.56
N ILE A 255 0.65 -17.05 3.61
CA ILE A 255 0.09 -18.41 3.53
C ILE A 255 -1.20 -18.41 2.69
N SER A 256 -2.08 -17.43 2.91
CA SER A 256 -3.34 -17.28 2.16
C SER A 256 -3.05 -17.09 0.66
N ALA A 257 -2.10 -16.21 0.32
CA ALA A 257 -1.68 -15.99 -1.06
C ALA A 257 -1.07 -17.24 -1.71
N ALA A 258 -0.22 -17.99 -0.98
CA ALA A 258 0.35 -19.23 -1.48
C ALA A 258 -0.72 -20.31 -1.74
N ARG A 259 -1.72 -20.41 -0.86
CA ARG A 259 -2.87 -21.31 -1.03
C ARG A 259 -3.68 -20.93 -2.26
N ALA A 260 -4.08 -19.66 -2.38
CA ALA A 260 -4.83 -19.18 -3.53
C ALA A 260 -4.07 -19.38 -4.85
N HIS A 261 -2.74 -19.16 -4.85
CA HIS A 261 -1.91 -19.45 -6.01
C HIS A 261 -1.92 -20.93 -6.36
N LYS A 262 -1.82 -21.82 -5.38
CA LYS A 262 -1.88 -23.27 -5.59
C LYS A 262 -3.25 -23.71 -6.12
N GLU A 263 -4.34 -23.17 -5.58
CA GLU A 263 -5.71 -23.44 -6.03
C GLU A 263 -5.95 -22.95 -7.46
N HIS A 264 -5.47 -21.75 -7.80
CA HIS A 264 -5.55 -21.21 -9.16
C HIS A 264 -4.63 -21.93 -10.15
N ALA A 265 -3.42 -22.32 -9.74
CA ALA A 265 -2.51 -23.10 -10.57
C ALA A 265 -3.01 -24.54 -10.80
N ALA A 266 -3.83 -25.06 -9.88
CA ALA A 266 -4.50 -26.35 -10.02
C ALA A 266 -5.73 -26.32 -10.93
N GLN A 267 -6.06 -25.18 -11.55
CA GLN A 267 -7.13 -25.13 -12.55
C GLN A 267 -6.75 -25.99 -13.76
N THR A 268 -7.52 -27.05 -14.00
CA THR A 268 -7.41 -27.88 -15.19
C THR A 268 -7.51 -26.99 -16.44
N PRO A 269 -6.54 -27.00 -17.35
CA PRO A 269 -6.67 -26.28 -18.62
C PRO A 269 -7.91 -26.80 -19.36
N ILE A 270 -8.94 -25.97 -19.46
CA ILE A 270 -10.12 -26.26 -20.28
C ILE A 270 -9.92 -25.57 -21.61
N SER A 271 -9.90 -26.37 -22.67
CA SER A 271 -9.84 -25.86 -24.04
C SER A 271 -11.01 -26.42 -24.84
N MET A 272 -11.38 -25.68 -25.87
CA MET A 272 -12.35 -26.09 -26.88
C MET A 272 -11.73 -25.81 -28.24
N THR A 273 -11.75 -26.80 -29.12
CA THR A 273 -11.25 -26.64 -30.48
C THR A 273 -12.19 -25.69 -31.24
N LEU A 274 -11.61 -24.70 -31.94
CA LEU A 274 -12.38 -23.77 -32.77
C LEU A 274 -13.34 -24.48 -33.72
N GLN A 275 -12.85 -25.54 -34.39
CA GLN A 275 -13.66 -26.40 -35.22
C GLN A 275 -14.88 -26.93 -34.46
N GLY A 276 -14.69 -27.50 -33.27
CA GLY A 276 -15.76 -28.10 -32.48
C GLY A 276 -16.85 -27.12 -32.04
N ILE A 277 -16.57 -25.82 -31.96
CA ILE A 277 -17.57 -24.79 -31.67
C ILE A 277 -18.28 -24.38 -32.96
N LEU A 278 -17.51 -24.04 -33.99
CA LEU A 278 -18.03 -23.51 -35.26
C LEU A 278 -18.77 -24.57 -36.08
N THR A 279 -18.52 -25.85 -35.83
CA THR A 279 -19.23 -26.96 -36.45
C THR A 279 -20.21 -27.67 -35.52
N ASN A 280 -20.57 -27.05 -34.37
CA ASN A 280 -21.50 -27.65 -33.42
C ASN A 280 -22.94 -27.52 -33.93
N PRO A 281 -23.67 -28.62 -34.22
CA PRO A 281 -25.03 -28.56 -34.76
C PRO A 281 -26.06 -28.01 -33.76
N VAL A 282 -25.73 -27.97 -32.46
CA VAL A 282 -26.57 -27.34 -31.42
C VAL A 282 -26.49 -25.81 -31.49
N ILE A 283 -25.35 -25.27 -31.94
CA ILE A 283 -25.10 -23.83 -32.05
C ILE A 283 -25.42 -23.33 -33.46
N PHE A 284 -24.89 -24.01 -34.47
CA PHE A 284 -25.02 -23.69 -35.87
C PHE A 284 -25.81 -24.80 -36.56
N LYS A 285 -27.08 -24.56 -36.87
CA LYS A 285 -27.92 -25.53 -37.60
C LYS A 285 -27.31 -25.86 -38.96
N ASP A 286 -27.15 -27.12 -39.32
CA ASP A 286 -26.53 -27.52 -40.60
C ASP A 286 -25.16 -26.82 -40.83
N PRO A 287 -24.17 -27.02 -39.93
CA PRO A 287 -22.98 -26.17 -39.85
C PRO A 287 -22.02 -26.30 -41.04
N TYR A 288 -22.14 -27.38 -41.82
CA TYR A 288 -21.32 -27.64 -43.00
C TYR A 288 -21.94 -27.11 -44.29
N GLU A 289 -23.16 -26.57 -44.22
CA GLU A 289 -23.82 -25.93 -45.36
C GLU A 289 -23.52 -24.44 -45.41
N PHE A 290 -23.19 -23.96 -46.62
CA PHE A 290 -23.05 -22.54 -46.89
C PHE A 290 -24.44 -21.89 -46.90
N GLN A 291 -24.79 -21.24 -45.80
CA GLN A 291 -26.05 -20.54 -45.60
C GLN A 291 -25.78 -19.04 -45.36
N PRO A 292 -25.75 -18.20 -46.41
CA PRO A 292 -25.43 -16.77 -46.28
C PRO A 292 -26.49 -16.02 -45.46
N GLU A 293 -27.73 -16.51 -45.41
CA GLU A 293 -28.84 -15.91 -44.64
C GLU A 293 -28.74 -16.19 -43.13
N ARG A 294 -27.78 -17.02 -42.68
CA ARG A 294 -27.63 -17.45 -41.29
C ARG A 294 -27.49 -16.29 -40.30
N TRP A 295 -26.92 -15.17 -40.75
CA TRP A 295 -26.78 -13.95 -39.94
C TRP A 295 -27.82 -12.87 -40.26
N LEU A 296 -28.83 -13.15 -41.09
CA LEU A 296 -29.86 -12.18 -41.49
C LEU A 296 -31.16 -12.29 -40.65
N GLY A 297 -31.14 -13.09 -39.59
CA GLY A 297 -32.28 -13.25 -38.66
C GLY A 297 -32.51 -12.05 -37.74
N ASP A 298 -33.39 -12.21 -36.76
CA ASP A 298 -33.63 -11.17 -35.75
C ASP A 298 -32.38 -10.89 -34.87
N ALA A 299 -32.37 -9.72 -34.22
CA ALA A 299 -31.25 -9.28 -33.40
C ALA A 299 -30.88 -10.24 -32.26
N ARG A 300 -31.85 -11.00 -31.73
CA ARG A 300 -31.62 -11.98 -30.65
C ARG A 300 -30.90 -13.21 -31.19
N SER A 301 -31.28 -13.65 -32.38
CA SER A 301 -30.67 -14.77 -33.10
C SER A 301 -29.24 -14.42 -33.54
N GLN A 302 -29.02 -13.21 -34.05
CA GLN A 302 -27.68 -12.72 -34.37
C GLN A 302 -26.77 -12.64 -33.14
N ALA A 303 -27.24 -12.02 -32.05
CA ALA A 303 -26.47 -11.91 -30.82
C ALA A 303 -26.14 -13.28 -30.20
N HIS A 304 -27.01 -14.28 -30.40
CA HIS A 304 -26.72 -15.66 -30.02
C HIS A 304 -25.57 -16.25 -30.84
N LEU A 305 -25.60 -16.12 -32.17
CA LEU A 305 -24.54 -16.67 -33.04
C LEU A 305 -23.19 -15.95 -32.84
N ASP A 306 -23.20 -14.61 -32.69
CA ASP A 306 -22.02 -13.80 -32.41
C ASP A 306 -21.37 -14.14 -31.06
N LYS A 307 -22.13 -14.73 -30.14
CA LYS A 307 -21.59 -15.27 -28.89
C LYS A 307 -20.57 -16.38 -29.14
N PHE A 308 -20.84 -17.22 -30.14
CA PHE A 308 -20.08 -18.44 -30.43
C PHE A 308 -19.13 -18.29 -31.62
N LEU A 309 -19.19 -17.19 -32.36
CA LEU A 309 -18.21 -16.85 -33.38
C LEU A 309 -16.87 -16.42 -32.74
N VAL A 310 -16.04 -17.40 -32.40
CA VAL A 310 -14.77 -17.21 -31.67
C VAL A 310 -13.52 -17.48 -32.50
N ALA A 311 -13.64 -17.51 -33.84
CA ALA A 311 -12.52 -17.76 -34.77
C ALA A 311 -11.29 -16.86 -34.51
N PHE A 312 -11.52 -15.65 -33.99
CA PHE A 312 -10.50 -14.66 -33.69
C PHE A 312 -10.26 -14.49 -32.19
N GLY A 313 -10.64 -15.48 -31.37
CA GLY A 313 -10.61 -15.38 -29.91
C GLY A 313 -11.69 -14.45 -29.36
N ARG A 314 -11.71 -14.26 -28.04
CA ARG A 314 -12.67 -13.38 -27.35
C ARG A 314 -12.03 -12.70 -26.14
N GLY A 315 -12.70 -11.66 -25.64
CA GLY A 315 -12.29 -10.93 -24.45
C GLY A 315 -10.96 -10.19 -24.64
N THR A 316 -10.13 -10.14 -23.59
CA THR A 316 -8.85 -9.41 -23.60
C THR A 316 -7.77 -10.04 -24.48
N ARG A 317 -8.04 -11.22 -25.06
CA ARG A 317 -7.14 -11.96 -25.96
C ARG A 317 -7.72 -12.10 -27.37
N MET A 318 -8.78 -11.37 -27.71
CA MET A 318 -9.30 -11.32 -29.09
C MET A 318 -8.24 -10.73 -30.03
N CYS A 319 -8.20 -11.23 -31.26
CA CYS A 319 -7.36 -10.73 -32.33
C CYS A 319 -7.51 -9.21 -32.48
N VAL A 320 -6.40 -8.52 -32.69
CA VAL A 320 -6.36 -7.06 -32.80
C VAL A 320 -7.14 -6.55 -34.03
N GLY A 321 -7.27 -7.37 -35.08
CA GLY A 321 -7.96 -7.01 -36.32
C GLY A 321 -9.50 -7.04 -36.28
N MET A 322 -10.10 -7.35 -35.12
CA MET A 322 -11.57 -7.41 -34.93
C MET A 322 -12.17 -6.12 -34.33
N LYS A 323 -11.36 -5.08 -34.14
CA LYS A 323 -11.80 -3.77 -33.62
C LYS A 323 -12.09 -2.78 -34.72
#